data_AF-A0A377M487-F1
#
_entry.id   AF-A0A377M487-F1
#
_cell.length_a   1.000
_cell.length_b   1.000
_cell.length_c   1.000
_cell.angle_alpha   90.00
_cell.angle_beta   90.00
_cell.angle_gamma   90.00
#
_symmetry.space_group_name_H-M   'P 1'
#
loop_
_entity.id
_entity.type
_entity.pdbx_description
1 polymer ?
#
loop_
_entity_poly.entity_id
_entity_poly.type
_entity_poly.pdbx_seq_one_letter_code
_entity_poly.pdbx_strand_id
1 'polypeptide(L)'
;MKKRLENGDDFFAINPKGQVPALLLDDGTLLTEGVAIMQYLADSVPDRQLLAPVSTVSRYKTLEWLNYIATELHKGFTPLFRPDTPEEYKPTVRALLEKKLQYVNESLKDDQYICGARFTIADAYLFTVLRWARAVKLNLDGLDHIAAYMTRMAERPAVAAALKAEGLN
;
A
#
# COMPACT_ATOMS: atom_id res chain seq x y z
N MET A 1 14.61 -10.76 17.89
CA MET A 1 13.16 -10.71 17.64
C MET A 1 12.74 -12.08 17.12
N LYS A 2 11.76 -12.76 17.75
CA LYS A 2 11.24 -14.05 17.22
C LYS A 2 10.07 -13.73 16.29
N LYS A 3 10.10 -14.19 15.04
CA LYS A 3 8.96 -14.11 14.11
C LYS A 3 8.50 -15.53 13.83
N ARG A 4 7.27 -15.85 14.22
CA ARG A 4 6.73 -17.21 14.12
C ARG A 4 5.43 -17.21 13.35
N LEU A 5 5.20 -18.29 12.61
CA LEU A 5 3.89 -18.62 12.05
C LEU A 5 2.93 -19.07 13.16
N GLU A 6 1.65 -19.16 12.84
CA GLU A 6 0.61 -19.66 13.77
C GLU A 6 0.89 -21.09 14.25
N ASN A 7 1.49 -21.93 13.39
CA ASN A 7 1.91 -23.29 13.72
C ASN A 7 3.22 -23.36 14.55
N GLY A 8 3.86 -22.22 14.83
CA GLY A 8 5.07 -22.12 15.65
C GLY A 8 6.40 -22.10 14.89
N ASP A 9 6.38 -22.34 13.57
CA ASP A 9 7.58 -22.36 12.72
C ASP A 9 8.28 -20.99 12.66
N ASP A 10 9.60 -20.99 12.41
CA ASP A 10 10.38 -19.76 12.27
C ASP A 10 10.15 -19.11 10.91
N PHE A 11 9.55 -17.92 10.90
CA PHE A 11 9.28 -17.19 9.66
C PHE A 11 10.56 -16.72 8.95
N PHE A 12 11.68 -16.58 9.66
CA PHE A 12 12.96 -16.26 9.01
C PHE A 12 13.47 -17.39 8.12
N ALA A 13 13.06 -18.64 8.37
CA ALA A 13 13.35 -19.76 7.48
C ALA A 13 12.57 -19.68 6.16
N ILE A 14 11.43 -18.98 6.14
CA ILE A 14 10.64 -18.72 4.93
C ILE A 14 11.14 -17.47 4.23
N ASN A 15 11.04 -16.30 4.88
CA ASN A 15 11.54 -15.05 4.35
C ASN A 15 12.71 -14.56 5.21
N PRO A 16 13.97 -14.66 4.75
CA PRO A 16 15.14 -14.20 5.49
C PRO A 16 15.11 -12.70 5.86
N LYS A 17 14.36 -11.87 5.11
CA LYS A 17 14.14 -10.44 5.46
C LYS A 17 13.20 -10.27 6.65
N GLY A 18 12.46 -11.31 7.02
CA GLY A 18 11.52 -11.33 8.14
C GLY A 18 10.37 -10.34 7.99
N GLN A 19 9.92 -10.04 6.78
CA GLN A 19 8.88 -9.04 6.53
C GLN A 19 7.69 -9.65 5.79
N VAL A 20 6.52 -9.06 6.01
CA VAL A 20 5.35 -9.26 5.16
C VAL A 20 5.24 -8.10 4.18
N PRO A 21 4.64 -8.30 2.99
CA PRO A 21 4.09 -9.55 2.48
C PRO A 21 5.17 -10.49 1.89
N ALA A 22 4.84 -11.78 1.85
CA ALA A 22 5.54 -12.82 1.11
C ALA A 22 4.49 -13.75 0.49
N LEU A 23 4.67 -14.15 -0.77
CA LEU A 23 3.77 -15.01 -1.52
C LEU A 23 4.52 -16.28 -1.94
N LEU A 24 4.11 -17.42 -1.42
CA LEU A 24 4.59 -18.73 -1.85
C LEU A 24 3.70 -19.25 -2.98
N LEU A 25 4.30 -19.55 -4.14
CA LEU A 25 3.60 -20.11 -5.29
C LEU A 25 3.50 -21.64 -5.19
N ASP A 26 2.59 -22.23 -5.97
CA ASP A 26 2.34 -23.67 -5.97
C ASP A 26 3.59 -24.51 -6.34
N ASP A 27 4.51 -23.94 -7.13
CA ASP A 27 5.78 -24.57 -7.51
C ASP A 27 6.89 -24.44 -6.45
N GLY A 28 6.59 -23.83 -5.30
CA GLY A 28 7.53 -23.57 -4.22
C GLY A 28 8.33 -22.28 -4.36
N THR A 29 8.15 -21.50 -5.43
CA THR A 29 8.81 -20.20 -5.59
C THR A 29 8.29 -19.21 -4.56
N LEU A 30 9.19 -18.55 -3.84
CA LEU A 30 8.84 -17.48 -2.90
C LEU A 30 9.06 -16.10 -3.53
N LEU A 31 7.99 -15.34 -3.71
CA LEU A 31 8.04 -13.92 -4.05
C LEU A 31 7.92 -13.06 -2.79
N THR A 32 8.72 -12.01 -2.74
CA THR A 32 8.71 -11.01 -1.66
C THR A 32 8.68 -9.61 -2.28
N GLU A 33 8.50 -8.58 -1.46
CA GLU A 33 8.24 -7.20 -1.88
C GLU A 33 6.82 -7.02 -2.46
N GLY A 34 5.99 -6.23 -1.78
CA GLY A 34 4.59 -6.04 -2.17
C GLY A 34 4.43 -5.53 -3.60
N VAL A 35 5.31 -4.63 -4.06
CA VAL A 35 5.30 -4.11 -5.44
C VAL A 35 5.56 -5.20 -6.48
N ALA A 36 6.43 -6.17 -6.19
CA ALA A 36 6.70 -7.29 -7.10
C ALA A 36 5.53 -8.29 -7.09
N ILE A 37 5.02 -8.63 -5.91
CA ILE A 37 3.87 -9.53 -5.75
C ILE A 37 2.64 -9.00 -6.48
N MET A 38 2.31 -7.71 -6.30
CA MET A 38 1.14 -7.11 -6.96
C MET A 38 1.27 -7.09 -8.49
N GLN A 39 2.47 -6.84 -9.03
CA GLN A 39 2.70 -6.90 -10.48
C GLN A 39 2.54 -8.32 -11.02
N TYR A 40 3.14 -9.31 -10.35
CA TYR A 40 2.98 -10.73 -10.71
C TYR A 40 1.51 -11.15 -10.76
N LEU A 41 0.73 -10.77 -9.75
CA LEU A 41 -0.70 -11.05 -9.71
C LEU A 41 -1.49 -10.30 -10.78
N ALA A 42 -1.15 -9.04 -11.07
CA ALA A 42 -1.85 -8.26 -12.10
C ALA A 42 -1.57 -8.78 -13.52
N ASP A 43 -0.32 -9.16 -13.80
CA ASP A 43 0.10 -9.65 -15.12
C ASP A 43 -0.49 -11.04 -15.45
N SER A 44 -0.92 -11.82 -14.45
CA SER A 44 -1.60 -13.12 -14.66
C SER A 44 -3.07 -13.00 -15.08
N VAL A 45 -3.68 -11.82 -14.92
CA VAL A 45 -5.09 -11.55 -15.27
C VAL A 45 -5.24 -10.26 -16.09
N PRO A 46 -4.62 -10.16 -17.28
CA PRO A 46 -4.58 -8.91 -18.06
C PRO A 46 -5.96 -8.35 -18.41
N ASP A 47 -6.98 -9.21 -18.57
CA ASP A 47 -8.36 -8.81 -18.84
C ASP A 47 -8.99 -7.98 -17.70
N ARG A 48 -8.44 -8.09 -16.47
CA ARG A 48 -8.86 -7.27 -15.32
C ARG A 48 -8.25 -5.86 -15.34
N GLN A 49 -7.25 -5.62 -16.19
CA GLN A 49 -6.61 -4.32 -16.38
C GLN A 49 -6.05 -3.69 -15.08
N LEU A 50 -5.63 -4.52 -14.13
CA LEU A 50 -5.07 -4.07 -12.84
C LEU A 50 -3.69 -3.41 -13.01
N LEU A 51 -3.02 -3.70 -14.12
CA LEU A 51 -1.80 -3.09 -14.59
C LEU A 51 -1.84 -3.06 -16.12
N ALA A 52 -1.44 -1.94 -16.73
CA ALA A 52 -1.48 -1.81 -18.18
C ALA A 52 -0.41 -2.71 -18.86
N PRO A 53 -0.58 -3.04 -20.15
CA PRO A 53 0.36 -3.86 -20.89
C PRO A 53 1.78 -3.31 -20.90
N VAL A 54 2.76 -4.20 -21.06
CA VAL A 54 4.17 -3.84 -21.22
C VAL A 54 4.33 -2.85 -22.38
N SER A 55 5.30 -1.93 -22.24
CA SER A 55 5.60 -0.89 -23.23
C SER A 55 4.51 0.17 -23.44
N THR A 56 3.53 0.28 -22.54
CA THR A 56 2.58 1.39 -22.52
C THR A 56 2.96 2.45 -21.49
N VAL A 57 2.77 3.74 -21.82
CA VAL A 57 3.02 4.85 -20.87
C VAL A 57 2.17 4.69 -19.61
N SER A 58 0.91 4.24 -19.75
CA SER A 58 0.02 3.98 -18.62
C SER A 58 0.61 2.98 -17.63
N ARG A 59 1.32 1.93 -18.09
CA ARG A 59 1.99 0.99 -17.19
C ARG A 59 3.05 1.71 -16.36
N TYR A 60 3.91 2.49 -17.02
CA TYR A 60 4.96 3.24 -16.34
C TYR A 60 4.39 4.29 -15.38
N LYS A 61 3.23 4.88 -15.66
CA LYS A 61 2.51 5.74 -14.70
C LYS A 61 2.02 4.99 -13.47
N THR A 62 1.53 3.76 -13.61
CA THR A 62 1.22 2.91 -12.45
C THR A 62 2.47 2.51 -11.67
N LEU A 63 3.57 2.18 -12.36
CA LEU A 63 4.85 1.86 -11.71
C LEU A 63 5.45 3.05 -10.96
N GLU A 64 5.33 4.26 -11.53
CA GLU A 64 5.71 5.52 -10.89
C GLU A 64 4.97 5.70 -9.56
N TRP A 65 3.65 5.50 -9.55
CA TRP A 65 2.85 5.55 -8.32
C TRP A 65 3.20 4.44 -7.33
N LEU A 66 3.38 3.20 -7.78
CA LEU A 66 3.80 2.11 -6.89
C LEU A 66 5.13 2.41 -6.20
N ASN A 67 6.09 2.98 -6.93
CA ASN A 67 7.37 3.38 -6.38
C ASN A 67 7.20 4.53 -5.37
N TYR A 68 6.45 5.59 -5.73
CA TYR A 68 6.16 6.69 -4.81
C TYR A 68 5.49 6.21 -3.52
N ILE A 69 4.49 5.33 -3.61
CA ILE A 69 3.80 4.78 -2.44
C ILE A 69 4.78 3.94 -1.60
N ALA A 70 5.63 3.12 -2.23
CA ALA A 70 6.59 2.30 -1.51
C ALA A 70 7.64 3.14 -0.77
N THR A 71 8.27 4.11 -1.44
CA THR A 71 9.43 4.83 -0.91
C THR A 71 9.03 6.07 -0.12
N GLU A 72 8.06 6.83 -0.60
CA GLU A 72 7.71 8.12 0.01
C GLU A 72 6.67 7.99 1.10
N LEU A 73 5.68 7.11 0.91
CA LEU A 73 4.59 6.94 1.87
C LEU A 73 4.88 5.79 2.83
N HIS A 74 4.94 4.55 2.37
CA HIS A 74 5.10 3.38 3.22
C HIS A 74 6.39 3.46 4.05
N LYS A 75 7.55 3.68 3.41
CA LYS A 75 8.79 3.89 4.18
C LYS A 75 8.75 5.18 5.01
N GLY A 76 8.02 6.21 4.58
CA GLY A 76 7.75 7.41 5.39
C GLY A 76 7.02 7.12 6.71
N PHE A 77 6.09 6.16 6.73
CA PHE A 77 5.40 5.72 7.95
C PHE A 77 6.25 4.81 8.85
N THR A 78 7.28 4.15 8.31
CA THR A 78 8.05 3.13 9.04
C THR A 78 8.60 3.62 10.39
N PRO A 79 9.20 4.82 10.53
CA PRO A 79 9.68 5.32 11.83
C PRO A 79 8.56 5.46 12.88
N LEU A 80 7.31 5.71 12.48
CA LEU A 80 6.20 5.84 13.44
C LEU A 80 5.79 4.49 14.07
N PHE A 81 6.18 3.37 13.46
CA PHE A 81 5.86 2.00 13.93
C PHE A 81 7.04 1.27 14.56
N ARG A 82 8.23 1.84 14.46
CA ARG A 82 9.47 1.22 14.93
C ARG A 82 9.71 1.55 16.41
N PRO A 83 10.00 0.54 17.25
CA PRO A 83 10.20 0.76 18.69
C PRO A 83 11.51 1.49 19.01
N ASP A 84 12.46 1.50 18.07
CA ASP A 84 13.77 2.16 18.19
C ASP A 84 13.80 3.57 17.61
N THR A 85 12.64 4.12 17.19
CA THR A 85 12.57 5.50 16.72
C THR A 85 12.48 6.46 17.91
N PRO A 86 13.40 7.44 18.04
CA PRO A 86 13.35 8.44 19.11
C PRO A 86 12.05 9.23 19.08
N GLU A 87 11.44 9.47 20.24
CA GLU A 87 10.14 10.17 20.35
C GLU A 87 10.22 11.59 19.79
N GLU A 88 11.35 12.27 19.99
CA GLU A 88 11.62 13.63 19.50
C GLU A 88 11.69 13.71 17.97
N TYR A 89 11.93 12.59 17.28
CA TYR A 89 11.97 12.57 15.80
C TYR A 89 10.59 12.37 15.17
N LYS A 90 9.63 11.77 15.90
CA LYS A 90 8.29 11.47 15.36
C LYS A 90 7.53 12.72 14.88
N PRO A 91 7.57 13.89 15.54
CA PRO A 91 6.96 15.11 15.01
C PRO A 91 7.49 15.51 13.62
N THR A 92 8.79 15.38 13.38
CA THR A 92 9.39 15.66 12.06
C THR A 92 8.86 14.71 11.00
N VAL A 93 8.76 13.41 11.32
CA VAL A 93 8.23 12.40 10.40
C VAL A 93 6.75 12.68 10.07
N ARG A 94 5.94 13.06 11.07
CA ARG A 94 4.53 13.43 10.87
C ARG A 94 4.38 14.61 9.93
N ALA A 95 5.13 15.70 10.15
CA ALA A 95 5.08 16.88 9.29
C ALA A 95 5.47 16.57 7.83
N LEU A 96 6.48 15.70 7.62
CA LEU A 96 6.87 15.26 6.28
C LEU A 96 5.77 14.43 5.60
N LEU A 97 5.11 13.55 6.35
CA LEU A 97 3.99 12.76 5.84
C LEU A 97 2.79 13.64 5.49
N GLU A 98 2.42 14.59 6.34
CA GLU A 98 1.30 15.52 6.08
C GLU A 98 1.53 16.33 4.79
N LYS A 99 2.76 16.79 4.54
CA LYS A 99 3.12 17.42 3.26
C LYS A 99 2.97 16.48 2.07
N LYS A 100 3.35 15.21 2.21
CA LYS A 100 3.18 14.20 1.14
C LYS A 100 1.70 13.88 0.89
N LEU A 101 0.87 13.91 1.94
CA LEU A 101 -0.57 13.71 1.82
C LEU A 101 -1.25 14.86 1.07
N GLN A 102 -0.76 16.08 1.18
CA GLN A 102 -1.23 17.20 0.34
C GLN A 102 -1.01 16.92 -1.16
N TYR A 103 0.17 16.40 -1.53
CA TYR A 103 0.44 16.01 -2.92
C TYR A 103 -0.48 14.87 -3.41
N VAL A 104 -0.71 13.85 -2.56
CA VAL A 104 -1.64 12.77 -2.88
C VAL A 104 -3.06 13.30 -3.06
N ASN A 105 -3.51 14.21 -2.19
CA ASN A 105 -4.83 14.81 -2.28
C ASN A 105 -5.03 15.59 -3.59
N GLU A 106 -4.07 16.43 -3.97
CA GLU A 106 -4.10 17.15 -5.24
C GLU A 106 -4.09 16.18 -6.44
N SER A 107 -3.38 15.06 -6.32
CA SER A 107 -3.34 14.03 -7.36
C SER A 107 -4.67 13.26 -7.51
N LEU A 108 -5.58 13.39 -6.55
CA LEU A 108 -6.91 12.75 -6.53
C LEU A 108 -8.05 13.73 -6.87
N LYS A 109 -7.75 14.97 -7.24
CA LYS A 109 -8.74 16.04 -7.43
C LYS A 109 -9.84 15.77 -8.46
N ASP A 110 -9.57 14.89 -9.42
CA ASP A 110 -10.53 14.55 -10.48
C ASP A 110 -11.57 13.51 -10.00
N ASP A 111 -11.55 13.13 -8.71
CA ASP A 111 -12.44 12.15 -8.08
C ASP A 111 -12.40 10.76 -8.76
N GLN A 112 -11.24 10.39 -9.28
CA GLN A 112 -10.96 9.09 -9.90
C GLN A 112 -10.07 8.21 -9.00
N TYR A 113 -9.46 7.18 -9.60
CA TYR A 113 -8.39 6.41 -9.00
C TYR A 113 -7.04 7.11 -9.23
N ILE A 114 -5.97 6.68 -8.55
CA ILE A 114 -4.69 7.40 -8.56
C ILE A 114 -4.01 7.45 -9.94
N CYS A 115 -4.32 6.49 -10.81
CA CYS A 115 -3.84 6.43 -12.19
C CYS A 115 -4.88 6.91 -13.22
N GLY A 116 -5.96 7.57 -12.79
CA GLY A 116 -7.07 8.01 -13.64
C GLY A 116 -8.32 7.13 -13.49
N ALA A 117 -9.09 6.95 -14.56
CA ALA A 117 -10.43 6.36 -14.47
C ALA A 117 -10.47 4.86 -14.14
N ARG A 118 -9.36 4.13 -14.27
CA ARG A 118 -9.29 2.68 -14.02
C ARG A 118 -8.65 2.40 -12.67
N PHE A 119 -9.26 1.48 -11.92
CA PHE A 119 -8.65 0.90 -10.73
C PHE A 119 -7.41 0.10 -11.10
N THR A 120 -6.32 0.29 -10.37
CA THR A 120 -5.06 -0.42 -10.56
C THR A 120 -4.52 -0.99 -9.24
N ILE A 121 -3.46 -1.78 -9.32
CA ILE A 121 -2.72 -2.22 -8.12
C ILE A 121 -2.11 -1.05 -7.32
N ALA A 122 -1.87 0.12 -7.93
CA ALA A 122 -1.45 1.30 -7.19
C ALA A 122 -2.53 1.77 -6.21
N ASP A 123 -3.80 1.59 -6.54
CA ASP A 123 -4.91 1.97 -5.67
C ASP A 123 -5.03 1.04 -4.46
N ALA A 124 -4.89 -0.27 -4.68
CA ALA A 124 -4.86 -1.24 -3.59
C ALA A 124 -3.75 -0.92 -2.58
N TYR A 125 -2.58 -0.50 -3.08
CA TYR A 125 -1.46 -0.14 -2.23
C TYR A 125 -1.66 1.21 -1.53
N LEU A 126 -2.12 2.22 -2.26
CA LEU A 126 -2.37 3.56 -1.71
C LEU A 126 -3.43 3.51 -0.61
N PHE A 127 -4.55 2.82 -0.85
CA PHE A 127 -5.59 2.64 0.16
C PHE A 127 -5.04 2.00 1.43
N THR A 128 -4.26 0.93 1.31
CA THR A 128 -3.62 0.26 2.44
C THR A 128 -2.77 1.22 3.27
N VAL A 129 -1.91 2.01 2.62
CA VAL A 129 -1.01 2.94 3.30
C VAL A 129 -1.76 4.14 3.89
N LEU A 130 -2.78 4.67 3.21
CA LEU A 130 -3.58 5.79 3.71
C LEU A 130 -4.40 5.42 4.96
N ARG A 131 -4.77 4.15 5.16
CA ARG A 131 -5.41 3.71 6.41
C ARG A 131 -4.51 3.96 7.62
N TRP A 132 -3.20 3.92 7.46
CA TRP A 132 -2.26 4.19 8.54
C TRP A 132 -2.29 5.64 9.00
N ALA A 133 -2.56 6.59 8.11
CA ALA A 133 -2.66 8.01 8.47
C ALA A 133 -3.73 8.24 9.55
N ARG A 134 -4.87 7.53 9.47
CA ARG A 134 -5.89 7.52 10.52
C ARG A 134 -5.40 6.81 11.79
N ALA A 135 -4.78 5.63 11.66
CA ALA A 135 -4.30 4.85 12.79
C ALA A 135 -3.27 5.60 13.65
N VAL A 136 -2.38 6.37 13.02
CA VAL A 136 -1.40 7.21 13.72
C VAL A 136 -1.90 8.63 14.02
N LYS A 137 -3.14 8.96 13.66
CA LYS A 137 -3.78 10.27 13.89
C LYS A 137 -2.98 11.45 13.29
N LEU A 138 -2.62 11.36 12.02
CA LEU A 138 -2.15 12.54 11.27
C LEU A 138 -3.28 13.54 11.08
N ASN A 139 -2.96 14.82 10.88
CA ASN A 139 -3.95 15.81 10.47
C ASN A 139 -4.38 15.54 9.02
N LEU A 140 -5.68 15.30 8.82
CA LEU A 140 -6.28 15.05 7.51
C LEU A 140 -7.28 16.15 7.10
N ASP A 141 -7.36 17.24 7.86
CA ASP A 141 -8.27 18.34 7.61
C ASP A 141 -7.95 18.99 6.24
N GLY A 142 -8.99 19.24 5.44
CA GLY A 142 -8.87 19.79 4.09
C GLY A 142 -8.36 18.82 3.03
N LEU A 143 -8.21 17.53 3.35
CA LEU A 143 -7.86 16.47 2.40
C LEU A 143 -9.10 15.75 1.87
N ASP A 144 -10.04 16.51 1.32
CA ASP A 144 -11.37 16.02 0.92
C ASP A 144 -11.33 14.99 -0.22
N HIS A 145 -10.37 15.11 -1.15
CA HIS A 145 -10.21 14.13 -2.24
C HIS A 145 -9.69 12.79 -1.72
N ILE A 146 -8.81 12.80 -0.72
CA ILE A 146 -8.43 11.58 -0.01
C ILE A 146 -9.64 10.98 0.70
N ALA A 147 -10.46 11.79 1.37
CA ALA A 147 -11.66 11.29 2.05
C ALA A 147 -12.62 10.60 1.05
N ALA A 148 -12.92 11.25 -0.08
CA ALA A 148 -13.76 10.69 -1.13
C ALA A 148 -13.17 9.41 -1.75
N TYR A 149 -11.86 9.41 -2.01
CA TYR A 149 -11.13 8.24 -2.51
C TYR A 149 -11.20 7.04 -1.55
N MET A 150 -11.01 7.26 -0.25
CA MET A 150 -11.05 6.21 0.77
C MET A 150 -12.45 5.58 0.86
N THR A 151 -13.51 6.39 0.76
CA THR A 151 -14.90 5.89 0.71
C THR A 151 -15.11 5.02 -0.52
N ARG A 152 -14.75 5.52 -1.72
CA ARG A 152 -14.86 4.78 -2.98
C ARG A 152 -14.13 3.43 -2.94
N MET A 153 -12.95 3.41 -2.33
CA MET A 153 -12.16 2.18 -2.16
C MET A 153 -12.82 1.19 -1.21
N ALA A 154 -13.36 1.65 -0.08
CA ALA A 154 -14.05 0.80 0.90
C ALA A 154 -15.34 0.17 0.35
N GLU A 155 -16.02 0.83 -0.59
CA GLU A 155 -17.24 0.32 -1.25
C GLU A 155 -16.96 -0.81 -2.26
N ARG A 156 -15.70 -1.03 -2.68
CA ARG A 156 -15.36 -2.11 -3.61
C ARG A 156 -15.57 -3.47 -2.93
N PRO A 157 -16.38 -4.39 -3.49
CA PRO A 157 -16.68 -5.67 -2.84
C PRO A 157 -15.44 -6.49 -2.44
N ALA A 158 -14.41 -6.51 -3.29
CA ALA A 158 -13.16 -7.22 -3.01
C ALA A 158 -12.34 -6.57 -1.87
N VAL A 159 -12.39 -5.24 -1.74
CA VAL A 159 -11.74 -4.51 -0.65
C VAL A 159 -12.48 -4.75 0.66
N ALA A 160 -13.81 -4.62 0.65
CA ALA A 160 -14.65 -4.92 1.82
C ALA A 160 -14.47 -6.37 2.31
N ALA A 161 -14.39 -7.33 1.38
CA ALA A 161 -14.14 -8.73 1.70
C ALA A 161 -12.75 -8.93 2.35
N ALA A 162 -11.70 -8.28 1.83
CA ALA A 162 -10.36 -8.34 2.40
C ALA A 162 -10.32 -7.73 3.81
N LEU A 163 -10.92 -6.55 4.01
CA LEU A 163 -11.03 -5.92 5.33
C LEU A 163 -11.72 -6.85 6.33
N LYS A 164 -12.85 -7.44 5.94
CA LYS A 164 -13.59 -8.40 6.79
C LYS A 164 -12.75 -9.64 7.13
N ALA A 165 -12.03 -10.20 6.16
CA ALA A 165 -11.19 -11.38 6.37
C ALA A 165 -10.03 -11.10 7.35
N GLU A 166 -9.53 -9.87 7.39
CA GLU A 166 -8.50 -9.42 8.32
C GLU A 166 -9.06 -8.88 9.66
N GLY A 167 -10.38 -8.94 9.86
CA GLY A 167 -11.02 -8.43 11.08
C GLY A 167 -10.99 -6.90 11.22
N LEU A 168 -10.95 -6.20 10.09
CA LEU A 168 -10.87 -4.74 10.00
C LEU A 168 -12.22 -4.16 9.54
N ASN A 169 -12.59 -3.02 10.14
CA ASN A 169 -13.75 -2.20 9.76
C ASN A 169 -13.33 -0.98 8.94
#